data_AF-A0A8J5UQU8-F1
#
_entry.id   AF-A0A8J5UQU8-F1
#
_cell.length_a   1.000
_cell.length_b   1.000
_cell.length_c   1.000
_cell.angle_alpha   90.00
_cell.angle_beta   90.00
_cell.angle_gamma   90.00
#
_symmetry.space_group_name_H-M   'P 1'
#
loop_
_entity.id
_entity.type
_entity.pdbx_description
1 polymer ?
#
loop_
_entity_poly.entity_id
_entity_poly.type
_entity_poly.pdbx_seq_one_letter_code
_entity_poly.pdbx_strand_id
1 'polypeptide(L)' 'MPTTETQGVTDDDKIRIQFEIDVLYFANTVNTFNIDRYIIKDLEKLTEVVDAAVKSRNESKL' A
#
# COMPACT_ATOMS: atom_id res chain seq x y z
N MET A 1 -29.19 -24.90 -2.52
CA MET A 1 -29.00 -23.45 -2.72
C MET A 1 -27.51 -23.19 -2.57
N PRO A 2 -26.79 -22.66 -3.58
CA PRO A 2 -25.40 -22.30 -3.37
C PRO A 2 -25.35 -20.99 -2.59
N THR A 3 -24.76 -21.04 -1.40
CA THR A 3 -24.42 -19.86 -0.61
C THR A 3 -23.30 -19.11 -1.34
N THR A 4 -23.53 -17.85 -1.68
CA THR A 4 -22.47 -16.93 -2.11
C THR A 4 -21.50 -16.76 -0.94
N GLU A 5 -20.44 -17.55 -0.92
CA GLU A 5 -19.31 -17.31 -0.02
C GLU A 5 -18.77 -15.92 -0.36
N THR A 6 -18.89 -14.98 0.58
CA THR A 6 -18.19 -13.70 0.49
C THR A 6 -16.71 -14.05 0.38
N GLN A 7 -16.12 -13.87 -0.81
CA GLN A 7 -14.72 -14.18 -1.04
C GLN A 7 -13.90 -13.32 -0.08
N GLY A 8 -13.45 -13.93 1.00
CA GLY A 8 -12.74 -13.24 2.08
C GLY A 8 -11.41 -12.69 1.58
N VAL A 9 -10.92 -11.63 2.23
CA VAL A 9 -9.56 -11.12 2.01
C VAL A 9 -8.58 -12.18 2.52
N THR A 10 -7.69 -12.66 1.65
CA THR A 10 -6.66 -13.64 2.03
C THR A 10 -5.67 -13.01 3.02
N ASP A 11 -4.96 -13.82 3.80
CA ASP A 11 -3.96 -13.29 4.75
C ASP A 11 -2.83 -12.54 4.03
N ASP A 12 -2.43 -13.01 2.84
CA ASP A 12 -1.48 -12.31 1.98
C ASP A 12 -2.00 -10.93 1.55
N ASP A 13 -3.30 -10.83 1.23
CA ASP A 13 -3.91 -9.55 0.87
C ASP A 13 -3.98 -8.60 2.08
N LYS A 14 -4.22 -9.12 3.29
CA LYS A 14 -4.16 -8.32 4.52
C LYS A 14 -2.74 -7.80 4.75
N ILE A 15 -1.72 -8.62 4.55
CA ILE A 15 -0.31 -8.23 4.70
C ILE A 15 0.04 -7.12 3.69
N ARG A 16 -0.38 -7.26 2.43
CA ARG A 16 -0.16 -6.23 1.40
C ARG A 16 -0.85 -4.91 1.76
N ILE A 17 -2.11 -4.96 2.21
CA ILE A 17 -2.85 -3.78 2.64
C ILE A 17 -2.17 -3.11 3.84
N GLN A 18 -1.72 -3.89 4.82
CA GLN A 18 -1.04 -3.36 5.99
C GLN A 18 0.28 -2.68 5.59
N PHE A 19 1.05 -3.31 4.71
CA PHE A 19 2.29 -2.74 4.21
C PHE A 19 2.07 -1.41 3.47
N GLU A 20 1.02 -1.31 2.64
CA GLU A 20 0.61 -0.07 1.98
C GLU A 20 0.29 1.04 3.00
N ILE A 21 -0.51 0.71 4.02
CA ILE A 21 -0.87 1.64 5.10
C ILE A 21 0.38 2.13 5.86
N ASP A 22 1.28 1.21 6.23
CA ASP A 22 2.45 1.53 7.03
C ASP A 22 3.40 2.49 6.29
N VAL A 23 3.64 2.24 5.00
CA VAL A 23 4.52 3.08 4.16
C VAL A 23 3.93 4.47 3.98
N LEU A 24 2.64 4.57 3.64
CA LEU A 24 1.98 5.87 3.46
C LEU A 24 1.88 6.64 4.76
N TYR A 25 1.60 5.96 5.88
CA TYR A 25 1.56 6.58 7.20
C TYR A 25 2.92 7.16 7.58
N PHE A 26 4.00 6.37 7.44
CA PHE A 26 5.35 6.85 7.73
C PHE A 26 5.74 8.03 6.82
N ALA A 27 5.40 7.98 5.53
CA ALA A 27 5.65 9.10 4.61
C ALA A 27 4.94 10.38 5.03
N ASN A 28 3.71 10.28 5.54
CA ASN A 28 2.97 11.41 6.10
C ASN A 28 3.57 11.90 7.41
N THR A 29 3.99 11.01 8.30
CA THR A 29 4.67 11.37 9.55
C THR A 29 5.94 12.17 9.28
N VAL A 30 6.74 11.80 8.28
CA VAL A 30 7.93 12.58 7.86
C VAL A 30 7.54 14.01 7.48
N ASN A 31 6.47 14.18 6.69
CA ASN A 31 5.97 15.51 6.33
C ASN A 31 5.52 16.33 7.56
N THR A 32 5.03 15.69 8.63
CA THR A 32 4.66 16.42 9.88
C THR A 32 5.84 17.05 10.60
N PHE A 33 7.06 16.54 10.38
CA PHE A 33 8.29 17.13 10.89
C PHE A 33 8.82 18.26 10.01
N ASN A 34 8.05 18.71 9.01
CA ASN A 34 8.45 19.69 8.02
C ASN A 34 9.68 19.23 7.20
N ILE A 35 9.88 17.93 7.10
CA ILE A 35 10.87 17.28 6.25
C ILE A 35 10.16 16.89 4.98
N ASP A 36 10.67 17.34 3.84
CA ASP A 36 10.19 16.86 2.55
C ASP A 36 10.58 15.38 2.39
N ARG A 37 9.57 14.50 2.29
CA ARG A 37 9.76 13.07 2.09
C ARG A 37 10.64 12.73 0.88
N TYR A 38 10.68 13.56 -0.17
CA TYR A 38 11.51 13.34 -1.35
C TYR A 38 13.02 13.45 -1.05
N ILE A 39 13.40 14.05 0.08
CA ILE A 39 14.79 14.12 0.53
C ILE A 39 15.27 12.74 1.05
N ILE A 40 14.34 11.92 1.56
CA ILE A 40 14.64 10.57 2.05
C ILE A 40 14.49 9.59 0.89
N LYS A 41 15.56 9.41 0.12
CA LYS A 41 15.57 8.57 -1.10
C LYS A 41 15.00 7.16 -0.90
N ASP A 42 15.24 6.54 0.25
CA ASP A 42 14.73 5.19 0.52
C ASP A 42 13.22 5.17 0.76
N LEU A 43 12.66 6.24 1.33
CA LEU A 43 11.22 6.41 1.51
C LEU A 43 10.51 6.71 0.18
N GLU A 44 11.14 7.51 -0.68
CA GLU A 44 10.65 7.76 -2.03
C GLU A 44 10.55 6.45 -2.83
N LYS A 45 11.64 5.68 -2.90
CA LYS A 45 11.67 4.36 -3.56
C LYS A 45 10.63 3.40 -2.97
N LEU A 46 10.50 3.37 -1.65
CA LEU A 46 9.54 2.49 -0.99
C LEU A 46 8.10 2.88 -1.36
N THR A 47 7.81 4.17 -1.45
CA THR A 47 6.49 4.64 -1.89
C THR A 47 6.21 4.31 -3.35
N GLU A 48 7.20 4.45 -4.24
CA GLU A 48 7.06 4.06 -5.65
C GLU A 48 6.76 2.56 -5.82
N VAL A 49 7.46 1.70 -5.06
CA VAL A 49 7.23 0.25 -5.09
C VAL A 49 5.80 -0.08 -4.63
N VAL A 50 5.32 0.57 -3.57
CA VAL A 50 3.94 0.40 -3.08
C VAL A 50 2.93 0.89 -4.12
N ASP A 51 3.12 2.08 -4.70
CA ASP A 51 2.23 2.62 -5.73
C ASP A 51 2.16 1.73 -6.97
N ALA A 52 3.30 1.18 -7.40
CA ALA A 52 3.36 0.24 -8.53
C ALA A 52 2.61 -1.07 -8.22
N ALA A 53 2.76 -1.60 -7.01
CA ALA A 53 2.05 -2.80 -6.56
C ALA A 53 0.53 -2.57 -6.48
N VAL A 54 0.10 -1.40 -6.01
CA VAL A 54 -1.32 -1.01 -5.93
C VAL A 54 -1.93 -0.84 -7.32
N LYS A 55 -1.21 -0.19 -8.25
CA LYS A 55 -1.67 -0.02 -9.65
C LYS A 55 -1.82 -1.36 -10.36
N SER A 56 -0.83 -2.24 -10.25
CA SER A 56 -0.89 -3.59 -10.83
C SER A 56 -2.08 -4.41 -10.31
N ARG A 57 -2.46 -4.25 -9.03
CA ARG A 57 -3.66 -4.87 -8.45
C ARG A 57 -4.96 -4.35 -9.08
N ASN A 58 -5.04 -3.05 -9.35
CA ASN A 58 -6.25 -2.45 -9.95
C ASN A 58 -6.38 -2.82 -11.44
N GLU A 59 -5.25 -2.93 -12.16
CA GLU A 59 -5.21 -3.37 -13.55
C GLU A 59 -5.51 -4.86 -13.71
N SER A 60 -5.10 -5.71 -12.76
CA SER A 60 -5.38 -7.15 -12.77
C SER A 60 -6.81 -7.52 -12.33
N LYS A 61 -7.61 -6.53 -11.91
CA LYS A 61 -9.03 -6.70 -11.53
C LYS A 61 -10.01 -6.22 -12.61
N LEU A 62 -9.51 -5.79 -13.77
CA LEU A 62 -10.25 -5.46 -14.99
C LEU A 62 -10.20 -6.63 -15.99
#